data_AF-A0A3E4PWU3-F1
#
_entry.id   AF-A0A3E4PWU3-F1
#
_cell.length_a   1.000
_cell.length_b   1.000
_cell.length_c   1.000
_cell.angle_alpha   90.00
_cell.angle_beta   90.00
_cell.angle_gamma   90.00
#
_symmetry.space_group_name_H-M   'P 1'
#
loop_
_entity.id
_entity.type
_entity.pdbx_description
1 polymer ?
#
loop_
_entity_poly.entity_id
_entity_poly.type
_entity_poly.pdbx_seq_one_letter_code
_entity_poly.pdbx_strand_id
1 'polypeptide(L)'
;MGLGDFRAGVSRGRCAASTRTGQLKASARSRLRGPVCLAWSGFANFSNESKQNIETGVIIEDSALIARLYDEFFEYIKGNSTPYFDDDFNLLRLLTLNLIAKFTVHRAKLSDTLFQRTAYGTYYLPDSPDNVYFSGEDLAELVFDLQSFQDLDVRAENTYSEDNNGYNDDIDEIVARLSEIDVNWLIEIASDDGVLFDFVNFNYEQTWNNCLQEYSAEAYDEYLDEYVERAQNDAIDIYDSKKQDFEDVSDIFIRGIDSIIEVLKLVEELIDRYKDTRISADIDNT
;
A
#
# COMPACT_ATOMS: atom_id res chain seq x y z
N MET A 1 -21.75 8.65 -14.88
CA MET A 1 -21.55 10.00 -14.34
C MET A 1 -20.98 9.82 -12.95
N GLY A 2 -19.72 10.21 -12.74
CA GLY A 2 -18.98 9.93 -11.51
C GLY A 2 -19.59 10.64 -10.30
N LEU A 3 -19.86 9.89 -9.24
CA LEU A 3 -20.16 10.42 -7.92
C LEU A 3 -18.86 11.04 -7.39
N GLY A 4 -18.83 12.38 -7.32
CA GLY A 4 -17.72 13.09 -6.70
C GLY A 4 -17.75 12.93 -5.18
N ASP A 5 -16.58 12.91 -4.56
CA ASP A 5 -16.41 12.81 -3.11
C ASP A 5 -17.25 13.87 -2.38
N PHE A 6 -18.10 13.40 -1.46
CA PHE A 6 -18.89 14.24 -0.56
C PHE A 6 -18.11 14.49 0.73
N ARG A 7 -18.10 15.73 1.21
CA ARG A 7 -17.54 16.10 2.52
C ARG A 7 -18.67 16.59 3.42
N ALA A 8 -18.88 15.96 4.57
CA ALA A 8 -19.88 16.38 5.55
C ALA A 8 -19.23 16.72 6.90
N GLY A 9 -19.86 17.61 7.65
CA GLY A 9 -19.44 17.96 9.02
C GLY A 9 -20.54 18.67 9.79
N VAL A 10 -20.74 18.29 11.04
CA VAL A 10 -21.78 18.82 11.94
C VAL A 10 -21.13 19.59 13.12
N SER A 11 -21.85 20.43 13.84
CA SER A 11 -21.43 20.93 15.16
C SER A 11 -22.61 21.58 15.87
N ARG A 12 -22.88 21.17 17.12
CA ARG A 12 -23.90 21.75 18.03
C ARG A 12 -25.12 22.35 17.32
N GLY A 13 -25.96 21.47 16.78
CA GLY A 13 -27.21 21.85 16.11
C GLY A 13 -27.03 22.44 14.71
N ARG A 14 -25.90 22.21 14.04
CA ARG A 14 -25.68 22.59 12.63
C ARG A 14 -25.08 21.46 11.83
N CYS A 15 -25.66 21.08 10.68
CA CYS A 15 -25.10 20.09 9.75
C CYS A 15 -24.67 20.74 8.44
N ALA A 16 -23.58 20.29 7.83
CA ALA A 16 -23.13 20.73 6.51
C ALA A 16 -22.71 19.55 5.63
N ALA A 17 -23.02 19.61 4.34
CA ALA A 17 -22.56 18.71 3.29
C ALA A 17 -22.06 19.52 2.08
N SER A 18 -20.95 19.11 1.48
CA SER A 18 -20.28 19.78 0.36
C SER A 18 -20.00 18.79 -0.76
N THR A 19 -20.24 19.22 -1.99
CA THR A 19 -19.84 18.56 -3.24
C THR A 19 -18.89 19.46 -4.04
N ARG A 20 -18.27 18.93 -5.10
CA ARG A 20 -17.47 19.72 -6.05
C ARG A 20 -18.23 20.89 -6.69
N THR A 21 -19.56 20.92 -6.66
CA THR A 21 -20.41 21.89 -7.37
C THR A 21 -21.39 22.65 -6.48
N GLY A 22 -21.40 22.44 -5.16
CA GLY A 22 -22.29 23.16 -4.24
C GLY A 22 -22.29 22.62 -2.81
N GLN A 23 -22.81 23.43 -1.88
CA GLN A 23 -22.85 23.18 -0.44
C GLN A 23 -24.27 23.30 0.12
N LEU A 24 -24.64 22.39 1.03
CA LEU A 24 -25.89 22.39 1.80
C LEU A 24 -25.56 22.45 3.29
N LYS A 25 -26.16 23.38 4.06
CA LYS A 25 -25.94 23.51 5.50
C LYS A 25 -27.23 23.79 6.25
N ALA A 26 -27.59 22.96 7.22
CA ALA A 26 -28.70 23.19 8.14
C ALA A 26 -28.22 23.65 9.53
N SER A 27 -28.98 24.49 10.22
CA SER A 27 -28.71 24.92 11.60
C SER A 27 -29.98 25.24 12.36
N ALA A 28 -30.06 24.79 13.61
CA ALA A 28 -31.05 25.24 14.58
C ALA A 28 -30.44 26.37 15.43
N ARG A 29 -31.07 27.55 15.47
CA ARG A 29 -30.73 28.61 16.44
C ARG A 29 -31.93 28.91 17.32
N SER A 30 -31.75 28.84 18.63
CA SER A 30 -32.70 29.41 19.60
C SER A 30 -32.32 30.87 19.91
N ARG A 31 -33.13 31.83 19.49
CA ARG A 31 -33.07 33.21 20.00
C ARG A 31 -34.48 33.71 20.26
N LEU A 32 -34.86 33.81 21.53
CA LEU A 32 -35.90 34.64 22.18
C LEU A 32 -37.31 34.81 21.52
N ARG A 33 -37.60 34.17 20.38
CA ARG A 33 -38.92 33.99 19.78
C ARG A 33 -38.95 32.66 19.01
N GLY A 34 -39.13 31.54 19.73
CA GLY A 34 -39.29 30.19 19.15
C GLY A 34 -38.05 29.60 18.44
N PRO A 35 -38.01 28.27 18.21
CA PRO A 35 -36.95 27.64 17.41
C PRO A 35 -37.16 27.97 15.93
N VAL A 36 -36.18 28.60 15.28
CA VAL A 36 -36.13 28.73 13.81
C VAL A 36 -35.03 27.79 13.33
N CYS A 37 -35.42 26.77 12.58
CA CYS A 37 -34.50 25.91 11.85
C CYS A 37 -34.21 26.57 10.51
N LEU A 38 -32.94 26.72 10.16
CA LEU A 38 -32.48 27.39 8.95
C LEU A 38 -31.59 26.44 8.17
N ALA A 39 -31.97 26.10 6.93
CA ALA A 39 -31.09 25.44 5.98
C ALA A 39 -30.66 26.40 4.86
N TRP A 40 -29.42 26.28 4.41
CA TRP A 40 -28.81 27.06 3.35
C TRP A 40 -28.32 26.12 2.27
N SER A 41 -28.56 26.45 1.00
CA SER A 41 -28.07 25.71 -0.16
C SER A 41 -27.46 26.71 -1.15
N GLY A 42 -26.21 26.54 -1.56
CA GLY A 42 -25.59 27.49 -2.48
C GLY A 42 -24.20 27.09 -2.97
N PHE A 43 -23.59 27.98 -3.76
CA PHE A 43 -22.28 27.78 -4.39
C PHE A 43 -21.10 28.31 -3.57
N ALA A 44 -21.35 28.78 -2.35
CA ALA A 44 -20.30 29.29 -1.50
C ALA A 44 -19.36 28.18 -1.05
N ASN A 45 -18.05 28.42 -1.14
CA ASN A 45 -17.04 27.55 -0.54
C ASN A 45 -16.58 28.21 0.78
N PHE A 46 -16.50 27.45 1.89
CA PHE A 46 -15.90 27.94 3.14
C PHE A 46 -14.37 27.79 3.12
N SER A 47 -13.72 28.43 2.16
CA SER A 47 -12.26 28.58 2.16
C SER A 47 -11.88 30.06 2.15
N ASN A 48 -10.67 30.39 2.59
CA ASN A 48 -10.17 31.77 2.50
C ASN A 48 -10.09 32.26 1.04
N GLU A 49 -10.09 31.34 0.06
CA GLU A 49 -10.09 31.66 -1.36
C GLU A 49 -11.44 32.18 -1.89
N SER A 50 -12.55 32.02 -1.17
CA SER A 50 -13.89 32.48 -1.62
C SER A 50 -14.24 33.91 -1.22
N LYS A 51 -13.37 34.58 -0.45
CA LYS A 51 -13.63 35.88 0.19
C LYS A 51 -13.97 37.03 -0.79
N GLN A 52 -13.70 36.85 -2.08
CA GLN A 52 -14.01 37.81 -3.15
C GLN A 52 -14.94 37.25 -4.24
N ASN A 53 -15.50 36.05 -4.05
CA ASN A 53 -16.40 35.45 -5.03
C ASN A 53 -17.81 36.02 -4.90
N ILE A 54 -18.49 36.16 -6.04
CA ILE A 54 -19.93 36.43 -6.07
C ILE A 54 -20.64 35.09 -5.89
N GLU A 55 -21.25 34.90 -4.72
CA GLU A 55 -21.91 33.66 -4.34
C GLU A 55 -23.43 33.85 -4.33
N THR A 56 -24.17 32.78 -4.59
CA THR A 56 -25.63 32.76 -4.55
C THR A 56 -26.09 31.50 -3.82
N GLY A 57 -27.15 31.64 -3.02
CA GLY A 57 -27.77 30.54 -2.30
C GLY A 57 -29.18 30.88 -1.84
N VAL A 58 -29.87 29.84 -1.36
CA VAL A 58 -31.26 29.90 -0.86
C VAL A 58 -31.26 29.61 0.63
N ILE A 59 -32.01 30.41 1.39
CA ILE A 59 -32.30 30.16 2.80
C ILE A 59 -33.68 29.51 2.89
N ILE A 60 -33.75 28.39 3.60
CA ILE A 60 -34.93 27.55 3.80
C ILE A 60 -35.28 27.61 5.28
N GLU A 61 -36.53 27.98 5.60
CA GLU A 61 -37.04 28.06 6.98
C GLU A 61 -38.15 27.02 7.26
N ASP A 62 -38.45 26.15 6.28
CA ASP A 62 -39.48 25.11 6.40
C ASP A 62 -39.03 23.98 7.33
N SER A 63 -39.63 23.90 8.52
CA SER A 63 -39.28 22.90 9.54
C SER A 63 -39.51 21.46 9.10
N ALA A 64 -40.50 21.17 8.26
CA ALA A 64 -40.80 19.82 7.80
C ALA A 64 -39.77 19.37 6.75
N LEU A 65 -39.41 20.26 5.83
CA LEU A 65 -38.35 20.01 4.87
C LEU A 65 -36.99 19.87 5.56
N ILE A 66 -36.70 20.70 6.56
CA ILE A 66 -35.46 20.61 7.32
C ILE A 66 -35.39 19.26 8.06
N ALA A 67 -36.45 18.84 8.74
CA ALA A 67 -36.47 17.53 9.41
C ALA A 67 -36.16 16.39 8.42
N ARG A 68 -36.77 16.40 7.22
CA ARG A 68 -36.48 15.41 6.17
C ARG A 68 -35.02 15.48 5.66
N LEU A 69 -34.42 16.66 5.60
CA LEU A 69 -33.00 16.77 5.24
C LEU A 69 -32.10 16.08 6.27
N TYR A 70 -32.42 16.19 7.57
CA TYR A 70 -31.72 15.47 8.63
C TYR A 70 -31.94 13.96 8.54
N ASP A 71 -33.20 13.53 8.50
CA ASP A 71 -33.55 12.12 8.65
C ASP A 71 -33.28 11.28 7.40
N GLU A 72 -33.36 11.88 6.20
CA GLU A 72 -33.21 11.15 4.92
C GLU A 72 -31.88 11.47 4.24
N PHE A 73 -31.58 12.76 4.04
CA PHE A 73 -30.46 13.18 3.19
C PHE A 73 -29.11 13.12 3.90
N PHE A 74 -29.00 13.66 5.12
CA PHE A 74 -27.74 13.63 5.87
C PHE A 74 -27.40 12.21 6.34
N GLU A 75 -28.38 11.42 6.78
CA GLU A 75 -28.17 10.00 7.10
C GLU A 75 -27.73 9.19 5.88
N TYR A 76 -28.30 9.44 4.70
CA TYR A 76 -27.84 8.82 3.45
C TYR A 76 -26.39 9.20 3.12
N ILE A 77 -26.02 10.49 3.23
CA ILE A 77 -24.64 10.92 3.00
C ILE A 77 -23.69 10.28 3.99
N LYS A 78 -24.05 10.26 5.28
CA LYS A 78 -23.25 9.67 6.35
C LYS A 78 -22.99 8.19 6.14
N GLY A 79 -24.03 7.42 5.81
CA GLY A 79 -23.89 5.99 5.51
C GLY A 79 -23.04 5.69 4.26
N ASN A 80 -22.81 6.68 3.40
CA ASN A 80 -21.99 6.57 2.19
C ASN A 80 -20.68 7.37 2.26
N SER A 81 -20.33 7.95 3.41
CA SER A 81 -19.12 8.76 3.59
C SER A 81 -18.03 7.95 4.32
N THR A 82 -16.76 8.25 4.04
CA THR A 82 -15.64 7.69 4.82
C THR A 82 -15.45 8.53 6.09
N PRO A 83 -15.47 7.93 7.30
CA PRO A 83 -15.21 8.66 8.54
C PRO A 83 -13.82 9.29 8.55
N TYR A 84 -13.69 10.47 9.17
CA TYR A 84 -12.38 11.00 9.53
C TYR A 84 -11.90 10.29 10.79
N PHE A 85 -10.97 9.35 10.63
CA PHE A 85 -10.26 8.74 11.75
C PHE A 85 -9.22 9.72 12.33
N ASP A 86 -8.72 9.45 13.52
CA ASP A 86 -7.52 10.13 14.00
C ASP A 86 -6.34 9.92 13.04
N ASP A 87 -5.45 10.92 12.93
CA ASP A 87 -4.47 11.01 11.84
C ASP A 87 -3.50 9.81 11.83
N ASP A 88 -3.02 9.37 13.00
CA ASP A 88 -2.09 8.24 13.12
C ASP A 88 -2.77 6.91 12.79
N PHE A 89 -4.00 6.68 13.28
CA PHE A 89 -4.77 5.49 12.92
C PHE A 89 -5.11 5.45 11.43
N ASN A 90 -5.47 6.60 10.84
CA ASN A 90 -5.73 6.68 9.41
C ASN A 90 -4.47 6.42 8.58
N LEU A 91 -3.32 6.93 9.02
CA LEU A 91 -2.04 6.68 8.38
C LEU A 91 -1.69 5.19 8.42
N LEU A 92 -1.77 4.56 9.59
CA LEU A 92 -1.59 3.11 9.75
C LEU A 92 -2.53 2.36 8.80
N ARG A 93 -3.82 2.69 8.81
CA ARG A 93 -4.83 2.05 7.96
C ARG A 93 -4.51 2.13 6.47
N LEU A 94 -4.19 3.33 5.97
CA LEU A 94 -3.91 3.52 4.54
C LEU A 94 -2.61 2.83 4.13
N LEU A 95 -1.59 2.87 5.00
CA LEU A 95 -0.32 2.18 4.76
C LEU A 95 -0.54 0.65 4.71
N THR A 96 -1.22 0.07 5.71
CA THR A 96 -1.53 -1.37 5.77
C THR A 96 -2.24 -1.84 4.51
N LEU A 97 -3.32 -1.17 4.10
CA LEU A 97 -4.09 -1.56 2.90
C LEU A 97 -3.25 -1.48 1.63
N ASN A 98 -2.40 -0.44 1.52
CA ASN A 98 -1.51 -0.28 0.38
C ASN A 98 -0.47 -1.41 0.33
N LEU A 99 0.18 -1.71 1.46
CA LEU A 99 1.18 -2.76 1.55
C LEU A 99 0.57 -4.16 1.31
N ILE A 100 -0.64 -4.46 1.79
CA ILE A 100 -1.33 -5.73 1.48
C ILE A 100 -1.47 -5.89 -0.04
N ALA A 101 -1.96 -4.85 -0.72
CA ALA A 101 -2.15 -4.91 -2.17
C ALA A 101 -0.83 -5.13 -2.90
N LYS A 102 0.23 -4.40 -2.52
CA LYS A 102 1.56 -4.50 -3.13
C LYS A 102 2.24 -5.83 -2.88
N PHE A 103 2.32 -6.29 -1.62
CA PHE A 103 2.97 -7.56 -1.31
C PHE A 103 2.22 -8.76 -1.89
N THR A 104 0.88 -8.69 -2.01
CA THR A 104 0.13 -9.72 -2.74
C THR A 104 0.53 -9.78 -4.21
N VAL A 105 0.73 -8.63 -4.86
CA VAL A 105 1.20 -8.56 -6.26
C VAL A 105 2.63 -9.06 -6.37
N HIS A 106 3.54 -8.61 -5.49
CA HIS A 106 4.93 -9.06 -5.47
C HIS A 106 5.04 -10.58 -5.30
N ARG A 107 4.27 -11.14 -4.36
CA ARG A 107 4.25 -12.57 -4.11
C ARG A 107 3.76 -13.37 -5.31
N ALA A 108 2.76 -12.86 -6.03
CA ALA A 108 2.27 -13.45 -7.27
C ALA A 108 3.31 -13.34 -8.40
N LYS A 109 3.91 -12.16 -8.60
CA LYS A 109 4.98 -11.95 -9.59
C LYS A 109 6.14 -12.91 -9.35
N LEU A 110 6.67 -12.99 -8.13
CA LEU A 110 7.73 -13.94 -7.77
C LEU A 110 7.34 -15.37 -8.20
N SER A 111 6.13 -15.81 -7.85
CA SER A 111 5.62 -17.14 -8.21
C SER A 111 5.49 -17.38 -9.72
N ASP A 112 5.09 -16.36 -10.48
CA ASP A 112 4.71 -16.50 -11.89
C ASP A 112 5.88 -16.22 -12.85
N THR A 113 6.87 -15.44 -12.44
CA THR A 113 7.95 -14.93 -13.32
C THR A 113 9.36 -15.28 -12.86
N LEU A 114 9.56 -15.59 -11.58
CA LEU A 114 10.85 -16.07 -11.05
C LEU A 114 10.91 -17.58 -10.92
N PHE A 115 9.80 -18.22 -10.50
CA PHE A 115 9.73 -19.67 -10.36
C PHE A 115 9.03 -20.33 -11.55
N GLN A 116 9.53 -21.48 -11.97
CA GLN A 116 8.88 -22.36 -12.92
C GLN A 116 8.11 -23.46 -12.21
N ARG A 117 7.05 -23.96 -12.86
CA ARG A 117 6.20 -25.01 -12.31
C ARG A 117 6.35 -26.30 -13.09
N THR A 118 6.65 -27.39 -12.39
CA THR A 118 6.60 -28.72 -12.99
C THR A 118 5.15 -29.18 -13.22
N ALA A 119 4.95 -30.19 -14.05
CA ALA A 119 3.64 -30.82 -14.25
C ALA A 119 3.01 -31.37 -12.95
N TYR A 120 3.82 -31.57 -11.91
CA TYR A 120 3.40 -32.05 -10.58
C TYR A 120 3.24 -30.93 -9.55
N GLY A 121 3.40 -29.67 -9.97
CA GLY A 121 3.17 -28.50 -9.13
C GLY A 121 4.34 -28.10 -8.25
N THR A 122 5.53 -28.67 -8.44
CA THR A 122 6.76 -28.25 -7.75
C THR A 122 7.29 -26.96 -8.39
N TYR A 123 7.69 -26.00 -7.57
CA TYR A 123 8.36 -24.78 -8.00
C TYR A 123 9.87 -24.99 -8.03
N TYR A 124 10.55 -24.48 -9.06
CA TYR A 124 12.01 -24.50 -9.18
C TYR A 124 12.50 -23.27 -9.93
N LEU A 125 13.77 -22.90 -9.76
CA LEU A 125 14.37 -21.78 -10.48
C LEU A 125 14.72 -22.16 -11.93
N PRO A 126 14.59 -21.24 -12.91
CA PRO A 126 14.87 -21.51 -14.31
C PRO A 126 16.26 -22.12 -14.57
N ASP A 127 16.35 -23.11 -15.47
CA ASP A 127 17.62 -23.71 -15.90
C ASP A 127 18.34 -22.89 -16.99
N SER A 128 17.74 -21.81 -17.47
CA SER A 128 18.35 -20.91 -18.46
C SER A 128 18.03 -19.46 -18.12
N PRO A 129 19.02 -18.56 -18.28
CA PRO A 129 18.83 -17.13 -18.04
C PRO A 129 17.73 -16.50 -18.90
N ASP A 130 17.49 -17.04 -20.10
CA ASP A 130 16.42 -16.56 -21.00
C ASP A 130 15.01 -16.78 -20.44
N ASN A 131 14.88 -17.60 -19.39
CA ASN A 131 13.61 -17.94 -18.76
C ASN A 131 13.40 -17.26 -17.40
N VAL A 132 14.25 -16.30 -17.02
CA VAL A 132 14.04 -15.43 -15.86
C VAL A 132 13.25 -14.20 -16.32
N TYR A 133 11.98 -14.10 -15.93
CA TYR A 133 11.10 -13.01 -16.35
C TYR A 133 10.84 -11.98 -15.25
N PHE A 134 11.26 -12.27 -14.02
CA PHE A 134 11.28 -11.29 -12.94
C PHE A 134 12.43 -10.31 -13.21
N SER A 135 12.14 -9.03 -13.31
CA SER A 135 13.11 -8.02 -13.74
C SER A 135 13.77 -7.28 -12.58
N GLY A 136 14.89 -6.61 -12.86
CA GLY A 136 15.50 -5.68 -11.91
C GLY A 136 14.57 -4.53 -11.49
N GLU A 137 13.63 -4.11 -12.35
CA GLU A 137 12.60 -3.12 -12.00
C GLU A 137 11.61 -3.70 -10.98
N ASP A 138 11.13 -4.93 -11.18
CA ASP A 138 10.27 -5.63 -10.23
C ASP A 138 10.96 -5.78 -8.86
N LEU A 139 12.28 -6.05 -8.88
CA LEU A 139 13.08 -6.17 -7.68
C LEU A 139 13.24 -4.82 -6.94
N ALA A 140 13.47 -3.73 -7.67
CA ALA A 140 13.54 -2.39 -7.10
C ALA A 140 12.20 -1.96 -6.48
N GLU A 141 11.07 -2.28 -7.12
CA GLU A 141 9.74 -2.05 -6.55
C GLU A 141 9.55 -2.84 -5.23
N LEU A 142 9.97 -4.11 -5.20
CA LEU A 142 9.90 -4.93 -3.99
C LEU A 142 10.77 -4.35 -2.86
N VAL A 143 12.01 -3.96 -3.14
CA VAL A 143 12.91 -3.35 -2.14
C VAL A 143 12.31 -2.06 -1.57
N PHE A 144 11.73 -1.20 -2.41
CA PHE A 144 11.08 0.02 -1.96
C PHE A 144 9.90 -0.26 -1.01
N ASP A 145 9.12 -1.31 -1.30
CA ASP A 145 7.98 -1.71 -0.48
C ASP A 145 8.40 -2.41 0.82
N LEU A 146 9.51 -3.16 0.81
CA LEU A 146 10.13 -3.69 2.03
C LEU A 146 10.62 -2.56 2.96
N GLN A 147 11.25 -1.54 2.41
CA GLN A 147 11.65 -0.34 3.16
C GLN A 147 10.42 0.39 3.73
N SER A 148 9.32 0.46 2.98
CA SER A 148 8.06 1.06 3.45
C SER A 148 7.41 0.25 4.58
N PHE A 149 7.59 -1.07 4.57
CA PHE A 149 7.11 -1.97 5.62
C PHE A 149 7.94 -1.87 6.91
N GLN A 150 9.23 -1.55 6.80
CA GLN A 150 10.16 -1.51 7.93
C GLN A 150 9.72 -0.57 9.06
N ASP A 151 9.02 0.53 8.75
CA ASP A 151 8.54 1.50 9.75
C ASP A 151 7.15 1.16 10.30
N LEU A 152 6.54 0.04 9.92
CA LEU A 152 5.15 -0.26 10.26
C LEU A 152 4.93 -0.46 11.77
N ASP A 153 5.92 -0.96 12.49
CA ASP A 153 5.90 -1.10 13.94
C ASP A 153 5.77 0.26 14.64
N VAL A 154 6.61 1.23 14.26
CA VAL A 154 6.56 2.61 14.76
C VAL A 154 5.21 3.24 14.40
N ARG A 155 4.68 2.99 13.20
CA ARG A 155 3.35 3.46 12.81
C ARG A 155 2.25 2.85 13.67
N ALA A 156 2.36 1.57 14.03
CA ALA A 156 1.42 0.91 14.93
C ALA A 156 1.51 1.50 16.35
N GLU A 157 2.71 1.65 16.92
CA GLU A 157 2.91 2.22 18.25
C GLU A 157 2.37 3.66 18.35
N ASN A 158 2.53 4.49 17.31
CA ASN A 158 2.01 5.86 17.31
C ASN A 158 0.48 5.93 17.48
N THR A 159 -0.24 4.83 17.27
CA THR A 159 -1.69 4.79 17.44
C THR A 159 -2.15 4.57 18.88
N TYR A 160 -1.25 4.29 19.84
CA TYR A 160 -1.61 3.99 21.23
C TYR A 160 -2.63 4.97 21.79
N SER A 161 -3.59 4.43 22.55
CA SER A 161 -4.68 5.18 23.17
C SER A 161 -4.51 5.21 24.69
N GLU A 162 -4.59 6.39 25.30
CA GLU A 162 -4.60 6.51 26.76
C GLU A 162 -5.82 5.83 27.41
N ASP A 163 -6.92 5.72 26.65
CA ASP A 163 -8.22 5.28 27.17
C ASP A 163 -8.59 3.83 26.76
N ASN A 164 -7.76 3.15 25.97
CA ASN A 164 -8.07 1.82 25.43
C ASN A 164 -6.90 0.84 25.58
N ASN A 165 -6.75 0.28 26.79
CA ASN A 165 -5.72 -0.71 27.07
C ASN A 165 -5.83 -1.98 26.21
N GLY A 166 -7.05 -2.45 25.89
CA GLY A 166 -7.23 -3.63 25.06
C GLY A 166 -6.74 -3.43 23.62
N TYR A 167 -6.90 -2.22 23.08
CA TYR A 167 -6.30 -1.84 21.81
C TYR A 167 -4.77 -1.84 21.89
N ASN A 168 -4.22 -1.27 22.95
CA ASN A 168 -2.77 -1.21 23.13
C ASN A 168 -2.16 -2.61 23.27
N ASP A 169 -2.82 -3.53 24.00
CA ASP A 169 -2.39 -4.92 24.11
C ASP A 169 -2.39 -5.63 22.73
N ASP A 170 -3.41 -5.38 21.90
CA ASP A 170 -3.49 -5.92 20.53
C ASP A 170 -2.38 -5.31 19.63
N ILE A 171 -2.04 -4.02 19.81
CA ILE A 171 -0.91 -3.36 19.11
C ILE A 171 0.43 -3.97 19.54
N ASP A 172 0.63 -4.24 20.84
CA ASP A 172 1.84 -4.88 21.34
C ASP A 172 2.06 -6.26 20.71
N GLU A 173 0.98 -7.03 20.52
CA GLU A 173 1.06 -8.31 19.81
C GLU A 173 1.48 -8.13 18.34
N ILE A 174 0.93 -7.13 17.65
CA ILE A 174 1.32 -6.81 16.27
C ILE A 174 2.79 -6.43 16.19
N VAL A 175 3.26 -5.52 17.07
CA VAL A 175 4.65 -5.08 17.11
C VAL A 175 5.59 -6.25 17.36
N ALA A 176 5.22 -7.15 18.28
CA ALA A 176 5.99 -8.38 18.52
C ALA A 176 6.09 -9.23 17.25
N ARG A 177 4.98 -9.47 16.53
CA ARG A 177 4.98 -10.23 15.27
C ARG A 177 5.76 -9.55 14.16
N LEU A 178 5.69 -8.23 14.05
CA LEU A 178 6.50 -7.46 13.09
C LEU A 178 7.99 -7.66 13.36
N SER A 179 8.40 -7.66 14.62
CA SER A 179 9.81 -7.86 15.02
C SER A 179 10.37 -9.26 14.74
N GLU A 180 9.50 -10.27 14.52
CA GLU A 180 9.92 -11.61 14.14
C GLU A 180 10.34 -11.71 12.67
N ILE A 181 9.95 -10.74 11.85
CA ILE A 181 10.27 -10.70 10.42
C ILE A 181 11.60 -9.97 10.24
N ASP A 182 12.61 -10.67 9.71
CA ASP A 182 13.90 -10.06 9.37
C ASP A 182 13.81 -9.30 8.03
N VAL A 183 13.17 -8.13 8.06
CA VAL A 183 12.98 -7.26 6.90
C VAL A 183 14.32 -6.77 6.35
N ASN A 184 15.31 -6.55 7.22
CA ASN A 184 16.65 -6.13 6.79
C ASN A 184 17.32 -7.20 5.95
N TRP A 185 17.22 -8.46 6.37
CA TRP A 185 17.71 -9.58 5.58
C TRP A 185 16.98 -9.70 4.23
N LEU A 186 15.66 -9.54 4.20
CA LEU A 186 14.91 -9.53 2.93
C LEU A 186 15.39 -8.41 1.99
N ILE A 187 15.64 -7.21 2.52
CA ILE A 187 16.20 -6.08 1.76
C ILE A 187 17.60 -6.42 1.29
N GLU A 188 18.46 -6.99 2.13
CA GLU A 188 19.85 -7.36 1.78
C GLU A 188 19.89 -8.36 0.62
N ILE A 189 19.05 -9.39 0.65
CA ILE A 189 18.99 -10.40 -0.41
C ILE A 189 18.53 -9.80 -1.74
N ALA A 190 17.60 -8.84 -1.70
CA ALA A 190 16.96 -8.25 -2.87
C ALA A 190 17.65 -6.99 -3.42
N SER A 191 18.50 -6.32 -2.63
CA SER A 191 19.17 -5.08 -3.03
C SER A 191 20.40 -5.36 -3.90
N ASP A 192 21.02 -4.30 -4.41
CA ASP A 192 22.31 -4.36 -5.12
C ASP A 192 23.32 -5.23 -4.36
N ASP A 193 24.05 -6.09 -5.09
CA ASP A 193 24.98 -7.10 -4.58
C ASP A 193 24.34 -8.25 -3.75
N GLY A 194 23.01 -8.24 -3.59
CA GLY A 194 22.26 -9.33 -2.96
C GLY A 194 22.12 -10.55 -3.88
N VAL A 195 22.00 -11.74 -3.30
CA VAL A 195 21.98 -12.99 -4.09
C VAL A 195 20.78 -13.09 -5.03
N LEU A 196 19.61 -12.53 -4.68
CA LEU A 196 18.47 -12.46 -5.60
C LEU A 196 18.71 -11.44 -6.70
N PHE A 197 19.32 -10.30 -6.36
CA PHE A 197 19.69 -9.28 -7.34
C PHE A 197 20.66 -9.81 -8.39
N ASP A 198 21.72 -10.47 -7.93
CA ASP A 198 22.74 -11.07 -8.79
C ASP A 198 22.15 -12.12 -9.74
N PHE A 199 21.22 -12.95 -9.23
CA PHE A 199 20.54 -13.95 -10.03
C PHE A 199 19.61 -13.33 -11.09
N VAL A 200 18.75 -12.40 -10.67
CA VAL A 200 17.74 -11.76 -11.53
C VAL A 200 18.37 -10.87 -12.60
N ASN A 201 19.44 -10.15 -12.27
CA ASN A 201 20.09 -9.22 -13.18
C ASN A 201 21.25 -9.86 -13.95
N PHE A 202 21.36 -11.18 -13.95
CA PHE A 202 22.41 -11.87 -14.70
C PHE A 202 22.28 -11.61 -16.20
N ASN A 203 23.30 -10.95 -16.77
CA ASN A 203 23.37 -10.66 -18.20
C ASN A 203 24.23 -11.71 -18.91
N TYR A 204 23.58 -12.72 -19.50
CA TYR A 204 24.28 -13.80 -20.21
C TYR A 204 25.15 -13.28 -21.35
N GLU A 205 24.65 -12.37 -22.18
CA GLU A 205 25.39 -11.84 -23.34
C GLU A 205 26.68 -11.13 -22.90
N GLN A 206 26.59 -10.31 -21.86
CA GLN A 206 27.75 -9.61 -21.32
C GLN A 206 28.74 -10.58 -20.69
N THR A 207 28.27 -11.56 -19.91
CA THR A 207 29.13 -12.57 -19.27
C THR A 207 29.83 -13.44 -20.32
N TRP A 208 29.10 -13.92 -21.32
CA TRP A 208 29.67 -14.68 -22.44
C TRP A 208 30.74 -13.88 -23.20
N ASN A 209 30.48 -12.59 -23.49
CA ASN A 209 31.46 -11.72 -24.13
C ASN A 209 32.72 -11.55 -23.27
N ASN A 210 32.58 -11.45 -21.95
CA ASN A 210 33.71 -11.37 -21.03
C ASN A 210 34.53 -12.67 -21.06
N CYS A 211 33.88 -13.84 -20.95
CA CYS A 211 34.54 -15.14 -21.05
C CYS A 211 35.28 -15.31 -22.39
N LEU A 212 34.66 -14.90 -23.50
CA LEU A 212 35.30 -14.97 -24.82
C LEU A 212 36.51 -14.04 -24.94
N GLN A 213 36.48 -12.86 -24.32
CA GLN A 213 37.62 -11.95 -24.28
C GLN A 213 38.83 -12.55 -23.54
N GLU A 214 38.61 -13.35 -22.49
CA GLU A 214 39.70 -14.06 -21.79
C GLU A 214 40.44 -15.03 -22.71
N TYR A 215 39.74 -15.60 -23.69
CA TYR A 215 40.30 -16.51 -24.70
C TYR A 215 40.89 -15.82 -25.94
N SER A 216 40.80 -14.49 -26.03
CA SER A 216 41.19 -13.73 -27.23
C SER A 216 42.63 -13.93 -27.70
N ALA A 217 43.55 -14.33 -26.82
CA ALA A 217 44.94 -14.61 -27.15
C ALA A 217 45.16 -16.01 -27.78
N GLU A 218 44.23 -16.94 -27.57
CA GLU A 218 44.34 -18.35 -27.97
C GLU A 218 43.33 -18.74 -29.06
N ALA A 219 42.27 -17.93 -29.22
CA ALA A 219 41.19 -18.10 -30.20
C ALA A 219 41.56 -17.57 -31.61
N TYR A 220 42.57 -18.17 -32.26
CA TYR A 220 42.81 -17.97 -33.70
C TYR A 220 41.80 -18.78 -34.55
N ASP A 221 41.62 -18.43 -35.84
CA ASP A 221 40.57 -18.96 -36.75
C ASP A 221 40.32 -20.48 -36.67
N GLU A 222 41.34 -21.30 -36.45
CA GLU A 222 41.21 -22.77 -36.37
C GLU A 222 40.61 -23.28 -35.05
N TYR A 223 40.76 -22.54 -33.95
CA TYR A 223 40.28 -22.89 -32.61
C TYR A 223 39.10 -22.03 -32.15
N LEU A 224 38.63 -21.11 -33.01
CA LEU A 224 37.58 -20.16 -32.65
C LEU A 224 36.30 -20.85 -32.15
N ASP A 225 35.85 -21.90 -32.84
CA ASP A 225 34.63 -22.63 -32.46
C ASP A 225 34.76 -23.28 -31.07
N GLU A 226 35.93 -23.83 -30.72
CA GLU A 226 36.20 -24.44 -29.41
C GLU A 226 36.14 -23.40 -28.29
N TYR A 227 36.74 -22.22 -28.48
CA TYR A 227 36.73 -21.16 -27.47
C TYR A 227 35.37 -20.46 -27.37
N VAL A 228 34.57 -20.43 -28.45
CA VAL A 228 33.18 -19.97 -28.38
C VAL A 228 32.35 -20.92 -27.51
N GLU A 229 32.43 -22.23 -27.75
CA GLU A 229 31.72 -23.24 -26.94
C GLU A 229 32.18 -23.20 -25.48
N ARG A 230 33.50 -23.04 -25.24
CA ARG A 230 34.04 -22.92 -23.90
C ARG A 230 33.53 -21.68 -23.16
N ALA A 231 33.53 -20.52 -23.81
CA ALA A 231 32.98 -19.30 -23.23
C ALA A 231 31.48 -19.41 -22.94
N GLN A 232 30.72 -20.16 -23.75
CA GLN A 232 29.31 -20.45 -23.47
C GLN A 232 29.17 -21.31 -22.21
N ASN A 233 29.94 -22.39 -22.10
CA ASN A 233 29.90 -23.25 -20.91
C ASN A 233 30.29 -22.49 -19.64
N ASP A 234 31.35 -21.68 -19.68
CA ASP A 234 31.75 -20.88 -18.52
C ASP A 234 30.67 -19.86 -18.10
N ALA A 235 30.00 -19.23 -19.07
CA ALA A 235 28.90 -18.30 -18.78
C ALA A 235 27.69 -19.01 -18.15
N ILE A 236 27.41 -20.25 -18.56
CA ILE A 236 26.37 -21.09 -17.95
C ILE A 236 26.78 -21.53 -16.54
N ASP A 237 28.04 -21.93 -16.33
CA ASP A 237 28.54 -22.30 -14.99
C ASP A 237 28.44 -21.13 -14.00
N ILE A 238 28.70 -19.89 -14.46
CA ILE A 238 28.51 -18.68 -13.65
C ILE A 238 27.02 -18.46 -13.34
N TYR A 239 26.14 -18.61 -14.33
CA TYR A 239 24.69 -18.52 -14.11
C TYR A 239 24.20 -19.54 -13.08
N ASP A 240 24.62 -20.80 -13.21
CA ASP A 240 24.25 -21.87 -12.30
C ASP A 240 24.75 -21.62 -10.87
N SER A 241 25.94 -21.02 -10.72
CA SER A 241 26.43 -20.58 -9.41
C SER A 241 25.50 -19.53 -8.79
N LYS A 242 25.11 -18.49 -9.55
CA LYS A 242 24.21 -17.44 -9.05
C LYS A 242 22.82 -17.97 -8.71
N LYS A 243 22.31 -18.88 -9.55
CA LYS A 243 21.06 -19.60 -9.29
C LYS A 243 21.14 -20.37 -7.98
N GLN A 244 22.21 -21.15 -7.76
CA GLN A 244 22.38 -21.95 -6.55
C GLN A 244 22.47 -21.07 -5.30
N ASP A 245 23.19 -19.95 -5.37
CA ASP A 245 23.31 -19.00 -4.25
C ASP A 245 21.94 -18.48 -3.79
N PHE A 246 21.04 -18.17 -4.73
CA PHE A 246 19.66 -17.79 -4.38
C PHE A 246 18.80 -19.00 -3.98
N GLU A 247 18.96 -20.15 -4.64
CA GLU A 247 18.19 -21.36 -4.34
C GLU A 247 18.30 -21.75 -2.88
N ASP A 248 19.52 -21.68 -2.32
CA ASP A 248 19.85 -21.98 -0.92
C ASP A 248 19.05 -21.15 0.10
N VAL A 249 18.59 -19.96 -0.28
CA VAL A 249 17.85 -19.03 0.60
C VAL A 249 16.40 -18.78 0.16
N SER A 250 16.02 -19.22 -1.04
CA SER A 250 14.75 -18.90 -1.70
C SER A 250 13.52 -19.24 -0.85
N ASP A 251 13.51 -20.41 -0.21
CA ASP A 251 12.41 -20.84 0.68
C ASP A 251 12.24 -19.94 1.91
N ILE A 252 13.34 -19.38 2.43
CA ILE A 252 13.30 -18.47 3.58
C ILE A 252 12.81 -17.11 3.11
N PHE A 253 13.31 -16.63 1.96
CA PHE A 253 12.91 -15.37 1.36
C PHE A 253 11.40 -15.33 1.08
N ILE A 254 10.87 -16.36 0.42
CA ILE A 254 9.44 -16.44 0.09
C ILE A 254 8.57 -16.55 1.35
N ARG A 255 8.99 -17.33 2.35
CA ARG A 255 8.30 -17.36 3.64
C ARG A 255 8.30 -16.01 4.34
N GLY A 256 9.38 -15.23 4.23
CA GLY A 256 9.42 -13.86 4.75
C GLY A 256 8.36 -12.96 4.11
N ILE A 257 8.21 -13.02 2.77
CA ILE A 257 7.15 -12.30 2.06
C ILE A 257 5.75 -12.77 2.49
N ASP A 258 5.55 -14.09 2.65
CA ASP A 258 4.29 -14.65 3.13
C ASP A 258 3.97 -14.17 4.56
N SER A 259 4.95 -14.14 5.46
CA SER A 259 4.80 -13.63 6.83
C SER A 259 4.46 -12.14 6.87
N ILE A 260 5.03 -11.32 5.98
CA ILE A 260 4.64 -9.91 5.83
C ILE A 260 3.15 -9.79 5.51
N ILE A 261 2.66 -10.56 4.53
CA ILE A 261 1.24 -10.54 4.13
C ILE A 261 0.35 -11.00 5.29
N GLU A 262 0.74 -12.05 6.01
CA GLU A 262 0.00 -12.56 7.16
C GLU A 262 -0.10 -11.51 8.27
N VAL A 263 1.00 -10.88 8.66
CA VAL A 263 0.98 -9.84 9.70
C VAL A 263 0.16 -8.63 9.25
N LEU A 264 0.30 -8.18 8.01
CA LEU A 264 -0.49 -7.07 7.48
C LEU A 264 -2.00 -7.34 7.55
N LYS A 265 -2.44 -8.58 7.30
CA LYS A 265 -3.86 -8.96 7.46
C LYS A 265 -4.31 -8.91 8.93
N LEU A 266 -3.44 -9.28 9.87
CA LEU A 266 -3.75 -9.11 11.30
C LEU A 266 -3.89 -7.63 11.65
N VAL A 267 -3.06 -6.75 11.10
CA VAL A 267 -3.20 -5.30 11.27
C VAL A 267 -4.53 -4.81 10.68
N GLU A 268 -4.92 -5.28 9.49
CA GLU A 268 -6.20 -4.96 8.87
C GLU A 268 -7.39 -5.39 9.74
N GLU A 269 -7.36 -6.61 10.30
CA GLU A 269 -8.39 -7.10 11.22
C GLU A 269 -8.49 -6.24 12.49
N LEU A 270 -7.35 -5.80 13.03
CA LEU A 270 -7.30 -4.88 14.17
C LEU A 270 -7.91 -3.52 13.81
N ILE A 271 -7.53 -2.96 12.66
CA ILE A 271 -8.09 -1.71 12.15
C ILE A 271 -9.61 -1.82 12.05
N ASP A 272 -10.12 -2.90 11.46
CA ASP A 272 -11.55 -3.10 11.30
C ASP A 272 -12.29 -3.26 12.63
N ARG A 273 -11.65 -3.88 13.63
CA ARG A 273 -12.20 -4.05 14.98
C ARG A 273 -12.36 -2.73 15.72
N TYR A 274 -11.41 -1.81 15.57
CA TYR A 274 -11.33 -0.60 16.38
C TYR A 274 -11.72 0.70 15.65
N LYS A 275 -11.92 0.67 14.33
CA LYS A 275 -12.23 1.87 13.52
C LYS A 275 -13.32 2.77 14.10
N ASP A 276 -14.39 2.20 14.66
CA ASP A 276 -15.51 2.99 15.20
C ASP A 276 -15.13 3.76 16.48
N THR A 277 -14.13 3.26 17.21
CA THR A 277 -13.59 3.91 18.42
C THR A 277 -12.51 4.96 18.10
N ARG A 278 -12.07 5.02 16.84
CA ARG A 278 -10.97 5.85 16.33
C ARG A 278 -11.44 6.95 15.39
N ILE A 279 -12.75 7.19 15.36
CA ILE A 279 -13.34 8.32 14.64
C ILE A 279 -12.95 9.61 15.39
N SER A 280 -12.32 10.55 14.68
CA SER A 280 -11.87 11.82 15.24
C SER A 280 -13.04 12.55 15.91
N ALA A 281 -12.89 12.88 17.20
CA ALA A 281 -13.91 13.58 17.98
C ALA A 281 -13.98 15.09 17.65
N ASP A 282 -12.90 15.65 17.10
CA ASP A 282 -12.80 17.07 16.71
C ASP A 282 -13.45 17.35 15.35
N ILE A 283 -13.69 16.30 14.57
CA ILE A 283 -14.43 16.36 13.32
C ILE A 283 -15.76 15.67 13.56
N ASP A 284 -16.84 16.41 13.50
CA ASP A 284 -18.16 15.84 13.70
C ASP A 284 -18.53 14.98 12.49
N ASN A 285 -18.26 13.69 12.64
CA ASN A 285 -18.58 12.61 11.71
C ASN A 285 -20.04 12.13 11.87
N THR A 286 -20.85 12.79 12.73
CA THR A 286 -22.26 12.45 12.97
C THR A 286 -23.24 13.26 12.16
#